data_AF-A0A520HTU8-F1
#
_entry.id   AF-A0A520HTU8-F1
#
_cell.length_a   1.000
_cell.length_b   1.000
_cell.length_c   1.000
_cell.angle_alpha   90.00
_cell.angle_beta   90.00
_cell.angle_gamma   90.00
#
_symmetry.space_group_name_H-M   'P 1'
#
loop_
_entity.id
_entity.type
_entity.pdbx_description
1 polymer ?
#
loop_
_entity_poly.entity_id
_entity_poly.type
_entity_poly.pdbx_seq_one_letter_code
_entity_poly.pdbx_strand_id
1 'polypeptide(L)'
;MIAEPPNLWFYDIKEGKPANKVLVDGKYAVDGNVEHQPNGLLRAMDNWIYNAKSSKRYRKIKGQWVVQDTHFRGQWGISQDDNGRLYYNDNSTNLVGDYFSPGFGATNKSQRDLAGYTERTVSDNRVYPIRPTPGVNRGYTKGTLDDSLRLTNFTAACGPLIYRGNLFGEQYKFNAFVAEPSANLIKRNVLTESGLVVKGTQAYKGKEFLASLDERFRPVNLYDGPDGALYVLDMYRGIIQHKTYVTPYLSEQFKRRDLSGPLNCGRIYKIVPKDKKPVSVVFSNETSKLVSLLGNANGYVRDKAQQMLIDKGDKAAIPLLERALNDAGKPLKVVHAMWVLEGLNALKTTELLSLLKSQQWPIRMQALSALPSLINNSSYHHFKLALNELLSSGDELSAPYLAYLAYYLKPFDESASNNFLASLAEKYPDNKYVTDAVLITTERFELQITDINYIS
;
A
#
# COMPACT_ATOMS: atom_id res chain seq x y z
N MET A 1 7.82 -13.38 -4.72
CA MET A 1 6.66 -14.09 -5.29
C MET A 1 6.53 -13.70 -6.74
N ILE A 2 6.05 -14.60 -7.60
CA ILE A 2 5.90 -14.39 -9.04
C ILE A 2 4.49 -14.88 -9.43
N ALA A 3 3.74 -14.01 -10.10
CA ALA A 3 2.46 -14.37 -10.71
C ALA A 3 2.73 -15.04 -12.07
N GLU A 4 2.26 -16.27 -12.22
CA GLU A 4 2.30 -17.07 -13.45
C GLU A 4 0.89 -17.62 -13.65
N PRO A 5 -0.03 -16.84 -14.27
CA PRO A 5 -1.45 -17.17 -14.33
C PRO A 5 -1.70 -18.63 -14.75
N PRO A 6 -2.54 -19.37 -14.02
CA PRO A 6 -3.43 -18.90 -12.95
C PRO A 6 -2.80 -18.81 -11.56
N ASN A 7 -1.52 -19.19 -11.42
CA ASN A 7 -0.89 -19.47 -10.15
C ASN A 7 -0.07 -18.29 -9.61
N LEU A 8 0.08 -18.26 -8.29
CA LEU A 8 1.04 -17.43 -7.58
C LEU A 8 2.08 -18.33 -6.92
N TRP A 9 3.34 -18.09 -7.26
CA TRP A 9 4.47 -18.87 -6.78
C TRP A 9 5.36 -18.06 -5.85
N PHE A 10 5.95 -18.74 -4.87
CA PHE A 10 7.07 -18.25 -4.10
C PHE A 10 8.34 -19.00 -4.48
N TYR A 11 9.46 -18.29 -4.47
CA TYR A 11 10.79 -18.84 -4.67
C TYR A 11 11.66 -18.30 -3.53
N ASP A 12 12.41 -19.19 -2.91
CA ASP A 12 13.56 -18.76 -2.11
C ASP A 12 14.61 -18.15 -3.05
N ILE A 13 15.42 -17.23 -2.53
CA ILE A 13 16.59 -16.73 -3.27
C ILE A 13 17.83 -17.32 -2.60
N LYS A 14 18.54 -18.20 -3.32
CA LYS A 14 19.82 -18.77 -2.91
C LYS A 14 20.89 -18.27 -3.86
N GLU A 15 21.90 -17.56 -3.33
CA GLU A 15 23.01 -17.01 -4.12
C GLU A 15 22.56 -16.17 -5.33
N GLY A 16 21.50 -15.38 -5.14
CA GLY A 16 20.95 -14.52 -6.19
C GLY A 16 20.11 -15.25 -7.25
N LYS A 17 19.90 -16.57 -7.11
CA LYS A 17 19.07 -17.36 -8.03
C LYS A 17 17.79 -17.85 -7.34
N PRO A 18 16.67 -17.94 -8.08
CA PRO A 18 15.45 -18.54 -7.56
C PRO A 18 15.69 -20.03 -7.28
N ALA A 19 15.29 -20.48 -6.10
CA ALA A 19 15.31 -21.86 -5.64
C ALA A 19 13.95 -22.20 -5.01
N ASN A 20 13.64 -23.49 -4.87
CA ASN A 20 12.45 -23.98 -4.18
C ASN A 20 11.13 -23.30 -4.62
N LYS A 21 10.60 -23.71 -5.77
CA LYS A 21 9.29 -23.23 -6.26
C LYS A 21 8.18 -23.79 -5.38
N VAL A 22 7.46 -22.91 -4.67
CA VAL A 22 6.34 -23.26 -3.79
C VAL A 22 5.06 -22.60 -4.32
N LEU A 23 4.00 -23.40 -4.50
CA LEU A 23 2.68 -22.86 -4.85
C LEU A 23 2.09 -22.14 -3.64
N VAL A 24 1.70 -20.88 -3.82
CA VAL A 24 1.07 -20.06 -2.77
C VAL A 24 -0.44 -19.98 -2.98
N ASP A 25 -0.87 -19.69 -4.20
CA ASP A 25 -2.29 -19.65 -4.56
C ASP A 25 -2.48 -20.16 -5.99
N GLY A 26 -3.17 -21.28 -6.15
CA GLY A 26 -3.47 -21.86 -7.47
C GLY A 26 -4.61 -21.16 -8.23
N LYS A 27 -5.27 -20.19 -7.58
CA LYS A 27 -6.41 -19.42 -8.11
C LYS A 27 -6.13 -17.92 -8.06
N TYR A 28 -4.87 -17.52 -8.22
CA TYR A 28 -4.48 -16.11 -8.18
C TYR A 28 -5.03 -15.32 -9.36
N ALA A 29 -4.90 -15.85 -10.58
CA ALA A 29 -5.25 -15.17 -11.82
C ALA A 29 -5.94 -16.12 -12.81
N VAL A 30 -7.03 -16.75 -12.37
CA VAL A 30 -7.69 -17.87 -13.07
C VAL A 30 -8.36 -17.48 -14.37
N ASP A 31 -8.96 -16.29 -14.44
CA ASP A 31 -9.86 -15.91 -15.53
C ASP A 31 -9.70 -14.43 -15.93
N GLY A 32 -10.23 -14.11 -17.10
CA GLY A 32 -10.42 -12.73 -17.57
C GLY A 32 -9.25 -12.14 -18.36
N ASN A 33 -9.41 -10.88 -18.74
CA ASN A 33 -8.39 -10.13 -19.46
C ASN A 33 -7.18 -9.86 -18.55
N VAL A 34 -5.97 -10.00 -19.08
CA VAL A 34 -4.70 -9.69 -18.40
C VAL A 34 -4.64 -8.26 -17.81
N GLU A 35 -5.35 -7.30 -18.40
CA GLU A 35 -5.50 -5.93 -17.85
C GLU A 35 -6.29 -5.86 -16.54
N HIS A 36 -7.02 -6.93 -16.21
CA HIS A 36 -7.90 -7.04 -15.05
C HIS A 36 -7.48 -8.18 -14.12
N GLN A 37 -6.25 -8.66 -14.24
CA GLN A 37 -5.70 -9.67 -13.34
C GLN A 37 -4.98 -9.04 -12.14
N PRO A 38 -4.95 -9.72 -10.98
CA PRO A 38 -4.16 -9.31 -9.82
C PRO A 38 -2.70 -9.04 -10.17
N ASN A 39 -2.16 -7.96 -9.63
CA ASN A 39 -0.79 -7.52 -9.89
C ASN A 39 -0.24 -6.68 -8.72
N GLY A 40 0.96 -6.13 -8.86
CA GLY A 40 1.52 -5.19 -7.88
C GLY A 40 1.77 -5.82 -6.50
N LEU A 41 2.46 -6.97 -6.44
CA LEU A 41 2.82 -7.60 -5.17
C LEU A 41 3.67 -6.64 -4.30
N LEU A 42 3.09 -6.12 -3.22
CA LEU A 42 3.72 -5.20 -2.27
C LEU A 42 3.75 -5.82 -0.87
N ARG A 43 4.94 -6.16 -0.36
CA ARG A 43 5.11 -6.47 1.06
C ARG A 43 5.10 -5.16 1.85
N ALA A 44 3.97 -4.89 2.50
CA ALA A 44 3.75 -3.68 3.25
C ALA A 44 4.44 -3.73 4.63
N MET A 45 4.39 -2.59 5.33
CA MET A 45 4.98 -2.39 6.65
C MET A 45 4.53 -3.41 7.70
N ASP A 46 3.30 -3.90 7.61
CA ASP A 46 2.69 -4.88 8.52
C ASP A 46 3.07 -6.35 8.21
N ASN A 47 4.08 -6.54 7.36
CA ASN A 47 4.59 -7.83 6.88
C ASN A 47 3.63 -8.62 5.97
N TRP A 48 2.44 -8.11 5.66
CA TRP A 48 1.54 -8.70 4.69
C TRP A 48 1.89 -8.28 3.26
N ILE A 49 1.60 -9.15 2.30
CA ILE A 49 1.77 -8.90 0.87
C ILE A 49 0.40 -8.58 0.27
N TYR A 50 0.22 -7.32 -0.12
CA TYR A 50 -0.95 -6.79 -0.78
C TYR A 50 -0.77 -6.75 -2.30
N ASN A 51 -1.88 -6.60 -3.00
CA ASN A 51 -1.95 -6.69 -4.45
C ASN A 51 -2.99 -5.68 -4.96
N ALA A 52 -2.74 -5.12 -6.14
CA ALA A 52 -3.79 -4.46 -6.91
C ALA A 52 -4.71 -5.51 -7.57
N LYS A 53 -5.95 -5.10 -7.87
CA LYS A 53 -7.00 -5.91 -8.50
C LYS A 53 -7.33 -7.20 -7.75
N SER A 54 -7.14 -7.22 -6.43
CA SER A 54 -7.38 -8.39 -5.58
C SER A 54 -7.99 -7.98 -4.25
N SER A 55 -8.80 -8.88 -3.69
CA SER A 55 -9.30 -8.83 -2.31
C SER A 55 -8.54 -9.82 -1.41
N LYS A 56 -7.33 -10.25 -1.80
CA LYS A 56 -6.50 -11.18 -1.04
C LYS A 56 -5.19 -10.55 -0.61
N ARG A 57 -4.71 -10.96 0.55
CA ARG A 57 -3.35 -10.68 1.06
C ARG A 57 -2.67 -11.98 1.49
N TYR A 58 -1.34 -11.97 1.45
CA TYR A 58 -0.51 -13.16 1.71
C TYR A 58 0.54 -12.89 2.76
N ARG A 59 0.83 -13.86 3.62
CA ARG A 59 1.95 -13.76 4.56
C ARG A 59 2.49 -15.14 4.88
N LYS A 60 3.80 -15.24 5.12
CA LYS A 60 4.43 -16.46 5.60
C LYS A 60 4.46 -16.44 7.14
N ILE A 61 3.73 -17.33 7.78
CA ILE A 61 3.61 -17.45 9.24
C ILE A 61 4.07 -18.84 9.65
N LYS A 62 5.05 -18.93 10.57
CA LYS A 62 5.65 -20.19 11.04
C LYS A 62 6.02 -21.14 9.88
N GLY A 63 6.56 -20.59 8.79
CA GLY A 63 6.98 -21.34 7.59
C GLY A 63 5.88 -21.61 6.56
N GLN A 64 4.61 -21.38 6.88
CA GLN A 64 3.47 -21.66 6.01
C GLN A 64 2.92 -20.40 5.36
N TRP A 65 2.47 -20.50 4.11
CA TRP A 65 1.77 -19.39 3.46
C TRP A 65 0.31 -19.34 3.90
N VAL A 66 -0.08 -18.19 4.45
CA VAL A 66 -1.44 -17.88 4.85
C VAL A 66 -2.01 -16.89 3.85
N VAL A 67 -3.24 -17.14 3.41
CA VAL A 67 -4.03 -16.26 2.55
C VAL A 67 -5.21 -15.74 3.36
N GLN A 68 -5.45 -14.44 3.32
CA GLN A 68 -6.60 -13.82 3.97
C GLN A 68 -7.32 -12.89 2.99
N ASP A 69 -8.63 -12.76 3.20
CA ASP A 69 -9.43 -11.75 2.53
C ASP A 69 -9.06 -10.35 3.08
N THR A 70 -9.17 -9.34 2.22
CA THR A 70 -8.98 -7.91 2.52
C THR A 70 -9.81 -7.09 1.52
N HIS A 71 -9.88 -5.77 1.72
CA HIS A 71 -10.48 -4.84 0.77
C HIS A 71 -9.95 -5.05 -0.65
N PHE A 72 -10.85 -5.01 -1.63
CA PHE A 72 -10.48 -5.00 -3.03
C PHE A 72 -9.85 -3.64 -3.40
N ARG A 73 -8.64 -3.66 -3.97
CA ARG A 73 -7.88 -2.42 -4.24
C ARG A 73 -7.47 -2.27 -5.69
N GLY A 74 -7.86 -1.15 -6.29
CA GLY A 74 -7.31 -0.66 -7.56
C GLY A 74 -7.40 -1.62 -8.74
N GLN A 75 -6.60 -1.33 -9.77
CA GLN A 75 -6.50 -2.10 -11.00
C GLN A 75 -5.05 -2.37 -11.41
N TRP A 76 -4.15 -1.40 -11.33
CA TRP A 76 -2.76 -1.59 -11.77
C TRP A 76 -1.75 -0.85 -10.89
N GLY A 77 -0.99 -1.62 -10.11
CA GLY A 77 0.00 -1.10 -9.18
C GLY A 77 -0.58 -0.64 -7.85
N ILE A 78 0.29 -0.64 -6.84
CA ILE A 78 -0.01 -0.29 -5.46
C ILE A 78 1.29 0.18 -4.80
N SER A 79 1.18 1.13 -3.88
CA SER A 79 2.27 1.67 -3.07
C SER A 79 1.81 1.81 -1.62
N GLN A 80 2.74 2.13 -0.74
CA GLN A 80 2.45 2.53 0.63
C GLN A 80 3.17 3.83 1.00
N ASP A 81 2.68 4.54 2.02
CA ASP A 81 3.39 5.66 2.62
C ASP A 81 4.30 5.21 3.80
N ASP A 82 4.86 6.17 4.53
CA ASP A 82 5.68 5.93 5.72
C ASP A 82 4.86 5.44 6.94
N ASN A 83 3.54 5.50 6.85
CA ASN A 83 2.58 5.03 7.84
C ASN A 83 1.96 3.67 7.45
N GLY A 84 2.44 3.03 6.38
CA GLY A 84 1.92 1.74 5.91
C GLY A 84 0.50 1.80 5.31
N ARG A 85 -0.04 3.00 5.08
CA ARG A 85 -1.32 3.16 4.36
C ARG A 85 -1.12 2.84 2.89
N LEU A 86 -2.09 2.15 2.29
CA LEU A 86 -1.99 1.71 0.90
C LEU A 86 -2.58 2.76 -0.04
N TYR A 87 -1.91 2.95 -1.18
CA TYR A 87 -2.32 3.85 -2.25
C TYR A 87 -2.30 3.10 -3.57
N TYR A 88 -3.34 3.29 -4.36
CA TYR A 88 -3.60 2.56 -5.59
C TYR A 88 -4.47 3.42 -6.50
N ASN A 89 -4.77 2.92 -7.70
CA ASN A 89 -5.71 3.57 -8.60
C ASN A 89 -6.42 2.55 -9.48
N ASP A 90 -7.51 3.01 -10.09
CA ASP A 90 -8.10 2.42 -11.28
C ASP A 90 -7.69 3.26 -12.51
N ASN A 91 -8.03 2.78 -13.71
CA ASN A 91 -7.61 3.42 -14.95
C ASN A 91 -8.04 4.90 -15.11
N SER A 92 -9.11 5.33 -14.44
CA SER A 92 -9.71 6.66 -14.60
C SER A 92 -9.66 7.50 -13.31
N THR A 93 -8.89 7.08 -12.32
CA THR A 93 -8.72 7.83 -11.07
C THR A 93 -7.24 8.10 -10.83
N ASN A 94 -6.90 9.36 -10.56
CA ASN A 94 -5.53 9.78 -10.29
C ASN A 94 -4.93 8.98 -9.12
N LEU A 95 -5.47 9.16 -7.91
CA LEU A 95 -4.98 8.47 -6.73
C LEU A 95 -6.11 8.17 -5.74
N VAL A 96 -6.17 6.91 -5.33
CA VAL A 96 -7.00 6.39 -4.25
C VAL A 96 -6.08 5.97 -3.10
N GLY A 97 -6.52 6.16 -1.87
CA GLY A 97 -5.78 5.77 -0.67
C GLY A 97 -6.68 5.27 0.45
N ASP A 98 -6.12 4.40 1.27
CA ASP A 98 -6.71 4.00 2.55
C ASP A 98 -6.23 4.95 3.65
N TYR A 99 -7.13 5.41 4.51
CA TYR A 99 -6.79 6.22 5.69
C TYR A 99 -6.35 5.37 6.89
N PHE A 100 -6.73 4.08 6.88
CA PHE A 100 -6.50 3.15 7.96
C PHE A 100 -5.50 2.06 7.60
N SER A 101 -5.07 1.30 8.61
CA SER A 101 -4.20 0.15 8.39
C SER A 101 -4.90 -0.90 7.52
N PRO A 102 -4.22 -1.45 6.51
CA PRO A 102 -4.88 -2.25 5.47
C PRO A 102 -5.43 -3.60 5.95
N GLY A 103 -5.15 -3.98 7.20
CA GLY A 103 -5.64 -5.20 7.82
C GLY A 103 -6.99 -5.11 8.54
N PHE A 104 -7.61 -3.93 8.64
CA PHE A 104 -8.91 -3.77 9.30
C PHE A 104 -10.08 -3.67 8.32
N GLY A 105 -11.29 -3.83 8.84
CA GLY A 105 -12.53 -3.52 8.13
C GLY A 105 -12.89 -4.47 6.98
N ALA A 106 -12.21 -5.60 6.82
CA ALA A 106 -12.52 -6.59 5.78
C ALA A 106 -13.25 -7.83 6.33
N THR A 107 -13.84 -7.70 7.53
CA THR A 107 -14.50 -8.80 8.25
C THR A 107 -15.91 -9.10 7.74
N ASN A 108 -16.54 -8.15 7.05
CA ASN A 108 -17.90 -8.28 6.51
C ASN A 108 -17.89 -8.29 4.98
N LYS A 109 -18.37 -9.38 4.37
CA LYS A 109 -18.42 -9.54 2.90
C LYS A 109 -19.63 -8.87 2.24
N SER A 110 -20.64 -8.49 3.03
CA SER A 110 -21.88 -7.85 2.55
C SER A 110 -21.72 -6.33 2.42
N GLN A 111 -20.84 -5.72 3.22
CA GLN A 111 -20.54 -4.30 3.14
C GLN A 111 -19.53 -4.03 2.02
N ARG A 112 -19.97 -3.31 1.00
CA ARG A 112 -19.16 -3.03 -0.20
C ARG A 112 -18.31 -1.77 -0.08
N ASP A 113 -18.82 -0.77 0.65
CA ASP A 113 -18.17 0.51 0.84
C ASP A 113 -17.97 0.76 2.34
N LEU A 114 -16.74 1.11 2.73
CA LEU A 114 -16.34 1.40 4.10
C LEU A 114 -15.59 2.72 4.13
N ALA A 115 -16.11 3.72 4.86
CA ALA A 115 -15.46 5.02 4.94
C ALA A 115 -14.00 4.89 5.41
N GLY A 116 -13.11 5.60 4.75
CA GLY A 116 -11.67 5.57 4.99
C GLY A 116 -10.92 4.47 4.24
N TYR A 117 -11.59 3.64 3.46
CA TYR A 117 -10.96 2.75 2.48
C TYR A 117 -11.41 3.11 1.07
N THR A 118 -10.52 2.97 0.08
CA THR A 118 -10.84 3.34 -1.32
C THR A 118 -11.25 4.82 -1.45
N GLU A 119 -10.64 5.69 -0.66
CA GLU A 119 -10.95 7.12 -0.68
C GLU A 119 -10.22 7.83 -1.81
N ARG A 120 -10.91 8.70 -2.56
CA ARG A 120 -10.29 9.49 -3.64
C ARG A 120 -9.40 10.59 -3.06
N THR A 121 -8.19 10.20 -2.68
CA THR A 121 -7.17 11.10 -2.13
C THR A 121 -6.89 12.28 -3.06
N VAL A 122 -6.80 12.04 -4.37
CA VAL A 122 -6.68 13.11 -5.37
C VAL A 122 -7.85 12.99 -6.34
N SER A 123 -8.80 13.92 -6.25
CA SER A 123 -10.00 13.94 -7.09
C SER A 123 -9.78 14.56 -8.47
N ASP A 124 -8.78 15.42 -8.63
CA ASP A 124 -8.45 16.03 -9.91
C ASP A 124 -7.78 15.02 -10.84
N ASN A 125 -8.48 14.68 -11.93
CA ASN A 125 -8.01 13.76 -12.96
C ASN A 125 -7.35 14.45 -14.16
N ARG A 126 -7.28 15.79 -14.19
CA ARG A 126 -6.77 16.54 -15.32
C ARG A 126 -5.33 16.15 -15.62
N VAL A 127 -5.00 15.98 -16.91
CA VAL A 127 -3.62 15.79 -17.38
C VAL A 127 -3.24 16.82 -18.44
N TYR A 128 -1.93 17.01 -18.63
CA TYR A 128 -1.35 18.01 -19.52
C TYR A 128 -0.27 17.40 -20.43
N PRO A 129 -0.66 16.61 -21.44
CA PRO A 129 0.27 16.05 -22.41
C PRO A 129 0.91 17.18 -23.23
N ILE A 130 2.19 17.01 -23.60
CA ILE A 130 2.92 18.02 -24.40
C ILE A 130 2.81 17.81 -25.91
N ARG A 131 2.08 16.76 -26.34
CA ARG A 131 1.84 16.38 -27.73
C ARG A 131 0.39 15.88 -27.91
N PRO A 132 -0.16 15.90 -29.14
CA PRO A 132 -1.38 15.17 -29.46
C PRO A 132 -1.31 13.70 -29.03
N THR A 133 -2.37 13.17 -28.43
CA THR A 133 -2.46 11.78 -27.95
C THR A 133 -3.70 11.06 -28.51
N PRO A 134 -3.90 11.00 -29.84
CA PRO A 134 -5.05 10.30 -30.40
C PRO A 134 -4.95 8.76 -30.28
N GLY A 135 -3.81 8.24 -29.79
CA GLY A 135 -3.62 6.83 -29.44
C GLY A 135 -4.31 6.39 -28.13
N VAL A 136 -5.22 7.20 -27.60
CA VAL A 136 -6.04 6.88 -26.42
C VAL A 136 -7.29 6.11 -26.86
N ASN A 137 -7.69 5.10 -26.08
CA ASN A 137 -8.92 4.38 -26.35
C ASN A 137 -10.14 5.31 -26.22
N ARG A 138 -11.08 5.21 -27.16
CA ARG A 138 -12.26 6.11 -27.24
C ARG A 138 -11.91 7.61 -27.33
N GLY A 139 -10.78 7.94 -27.97
CA GLY A 139 -10.41 9.34 -28.26
C GLY A 139 -11.45 10.13 -29.07
N TYR A 140 -12.35 9.44 -29.78
CA TYR A 140 -13.47 10.04 -30.52
C TYR A 140 -14.62 10.53 -29.62
N THR A 141 -14.67 10.14 -28.35
CA THR A 141 -15.72 10.58 -27.42
C THR A 141 -15.48 12.02 -26.99
N LYS A 142 -16.53 12.84 -27.05
CA LYS A 142 -16.48 14.26 -26.65
C LYS A 142 -15.95 14.39 -25.22
N GLY A 143 -14.94 15.24 -25.04
CA GLY A 143 -14.32 15.50 -23.75
C GLY A 143 -13.13 14.62 -23.41
N THR A 144 -12.87 13.52 -24.13
CA THR A 144 -11.66 12.69 -23.95
C THR A 144 -10.40 13.43 -24.39
N LEU A 145 -10.45 14.05 -25.56
CA LEU A 145 -9.37 14.87 -26.11
C LEU A 145 -9.82 16.34 -26.18
N ASP A 146 -8.89 17.27 -26.00
CA ASP A 146 -9.11 18.69 -26.31
C ASP A 146 -8.97 18.99 -27.81
N ASP A 147 -9.17 20.25 -28.20
CA ASP A 147 -9.11 20.70 -29.60
C ASP A 147 -7.71 20.52 -30.23
N SER A 148 -6.67 20.36 -29.40
CA SER A 148 -5.30 20.02 -29.83
C SER A 148 -5.04 18.50 -29.83
N LEU A 149 -6.10 17.69 -29.73
CA LEU A 149 -6.08 16.23 -29.65
C LEU A 149 -5.30 15.68 -28.46
N ARG A 150 -5.20 16.44 -27.35
CA ARG A 150 -4.49 16.02 -26.14
C ARG A 150 -5.47 15.47 -25.13
N LEU A 151 -5.08 14.38 -24.46
CA LEU A 151 -5.87 13.77 -23.39
C LEU A 151 -6.16 14.81 -22.31
N THR A 152 -7.42 14.89 -21.89
CA THR A 152 -7.88 15.86 -20.89
C THR A 152 -7.79 15.31 -19.48
N ASN A 153 -8.16 14.05 -19.27
CA ASN A 153 -8.21 13.39 -17.97
C ASN A 153 -7.57 12.01 -18.04
N PHE A 154 -7.12 11.49 -16.89
CA PHE A 154 -6.64 10.11 -16.81
C PHE A 154 -7.61 9.11 -17.45
N THR A 155 -7.05 8.19 -18.22
CA THR A 155 -7.76 7.06 -18.85
C THR A 155 -7.02 5.74 -18.71
N ALA A 156 -5.75 5.77 -18.31
CA ALA A 156 -4.99 4.60 -17.91
C ALA A 156 -4.06 4.91 -16.72
N ALA A 157 -4.54 5.67 -15.72
CA ALA A 157 -3.80 5.88 -14.48
C ALA A 157 -3.31 4.54 -13.91
N CYS A 158 -2.02 4.46 -13.59
CA CYS A 158 -1.41 3.22 -13.12
C CYS A 158 -0.14 3.47 -12.31
N GLY A 159 0.29 2.43 -11.61
CA GLY A 159 1.58 2.36 -10.93
C GLY A 159 1.87 3.55 -10.02
N PRO A 160 0.94 3.93 -9.11
CA PRO A 160 1.17 5.05 -8.23
C PRO A 160 2.33 4.75 -7.28
N LEU A 161 3.13 5.77 -6.96
CA LEU A 161 4.21 5.71 -5.98
C LEU A 161 4.06 6.87 -5.00
N ILE A 162 3.98 6.57 -3.71
CA ILE A 162 4.23 7.57 -2.68
C ILE A 162 5.74 7.65 -2.47
N TYR A 163 6.33 8.80 -2.76
CA TYR A 163 7.79 8.94 -2.74
C TYR A 163 8.34 8.96 -1.33
N ARG A 164 9.20 7.98 -1.03
CA ARG A 164 9.86 7.80 0.26
C ARG A 164 11.38 7.71 0.13
N GLY A 165 11.93 8.03 -1.05
CA GLY A 165 13.36 7.90 -1.35
C GLY A 165 14.29 8.94 -0.73
N ASN A 166 13.78 10.06 -0.18
CA ASN A 166 14.53 11.15 0.48
C ASN A 166 15.56 11.94 -0.38
N LEU A 167 15.98 11.43 -1.55
CA LEU A 167 16.95 12.11 -2.44
C LEU A 167 16.44 13.45 -2.99
N PHE A 168 15.13 13.59 -3.25
CA PHE A 168 14.55 14.75 -3.91
C PHE A 168 14.33 15.96 -2.96
N GLY A 169 14.53 15.76 -1.65
CA GLY A 169 14.40 16.79 -0.61
C GLY A 169 12.98 16.97 -0.07
N GLU A 170 12.84 17.83 0.94
CA GLU A 170 11.62 17.93 1.77
C GLU A 170 10.36 18.27 0.97
N GLN A 171 10.46 19.11 -0.06
CA GLN A 171 9.35 19.46 -0.95
C GLN A 171 8.74 18.25 -1.70
N TYR A 172 9.44 17.11 -1.71
CA TYR A 172 8.98 15.86 -2.31
C TYR A 172 8.45 14.84 -1.30
N LYS A 173 8.59 15.11 -0.01
CA LYS A 173 8.09 14.24 1.04
C LYS A 173 6.56 14.14 0.94
N PHE A 174 6.06 12.91 1.09
CA PHE A 174 4.63 12.60 1.02
C PHE A 174 3.96 13.08 -0.29
N ASN A 175 4.71 13.14 -1.39
CA ASN A 175 4.13 13.35 -2.71
C ASN A 175 3.84 12.01 -3.39
N ALA A 176 2.75 11.99 -4.15
CA ALA A 176 2.41 10.87 -5.00
C ALA A 176 2.84 11.15 -6.45
N PHE A 177 3.31 10.11 -7.12
CA PHE A 177 3.57 10.11 -8.55
C PHE A 177 2.67 9.07 -9.20
N VAL A 178 2.04 9.43 -10.32
CA VAL A 178 1.07 8.56 -11.01
C VAL A 178 1.40 8.55 -12.50
N ALA A 179 1.58 7.36 -13.07
CA ALA A 179 1.83 7.23 -14.50
C ALA A 179 0.53 7.31 -15.30
N GLU A 180 0.59 7.92 -16.48
CA GLU A 180 -0.45 7.87 -17.51
C GLU A 180 0.22 7.45 -18.83
N PRO A 181 0.32 6.13 -19.08
CA PRO A 181 0.93 5.62 -20.29
C PRO A 181 0.20 6.08 -21.54
N SER A 182 -1.13 6.22 -21.55
CA SER A 182 -1.89 6.60 -22.75
C SER A 182 -1.57 8.02 -23.21
N ALA A 183 -1.13 8.88 -22.29
CA ALA A 183 -0.69 10.24 -22.59
C ALA A 183 0.81 10.50 -22.38
N ASN A 184 1.62 9.45 -22.27
CA ASN A 184 3.08 9.53 -22.28
C ASN A 184 3.66 10.42 -21.16
N LEU A 185 3.06 10.37 -19.96
CA LEU A 185 3.41 11.29 -18.86
C LEU A 185 3.39 10.63 -17.48
N ILE A 186 4.02 11.31 -16.52
CA ILE A 186 3.94 11.02 -15.09
C ILE A 186 3.51 12.30 -14.39
N LYS A 187 2.42 12.22 -13.65
CA LYS A 187 1.91 13.31 -12.81
C LYS A 187 2.54 13.26 -11.43
N ARG A 188 2.71 14.43 -10.82
CA ARG A 188 3.07 14.60 -9.40
C ARG A 188 1.93 15.28 -8.67
N ASN A 189 1.54 14.73 -7.53
CA ASN A 189 0.56 15.29 -6.62
C ASN A 189 1.22 15.53 -5.25
N VAL A 190 0.86 16.64 -4.60
CA VAL A 190 1.26 16.96 -3.23
C VAL A 190 0.15 16.50 -2.30
N LEU A 191 0.47 15.60 -1.37
CA LEU A 191 -0.50 15.13 -0.38
C LEU A 191 -0.36 15.89 0.93
N THR A 192 -1.49 16.01 1.61
CA THR A 192 -1.62 16.63 2.94
C THR A 192 -2.52 15.76 3.79
N GLU A 193 -2.17 15.66 5.06
CA GLU A 193 -2.93 14.91 6.05
C GLU A 193 -3.55 15.88 7.06
N SER A 194 -4.82 15.65 7.40
CA SER A 194 -5.54 16.35 8.47
C SER A 194 -6.28 15.32 9.32
N GLY A 195 -5.71 15.03 10.50
CA GLY A 195 -6.15 13.89 11.29
C GLY A 195 -5.95 12.58 10.51
N LEU A 196 -7.03 11.83 10.31
CA LEU A 196 -7.01 10.57 9.55
C LEU A 196 -7.09 10.78 8.02
N VAL A 197 -7.58 11.95 7.59
CA VAL A 197 -7.94 12.19 6.19
C VAL A 197 -6.72 12.63 5.40
N VAL A 198 -6.46 11.93 4.29
CA VAL A 198 -5.44 12.33 3.31
C VAL A 198 -6.11 12.90 2.06
N LYS A 199 -5.71 14.11 1.69
CA LYS A 199 -6.10 14.74 0.43
C LYS A 199 -4.85 15.10 -0.36
N GLY A 200 -5.00 15.32 -1.66
CA GLY A 200 -3.92 15.82 -2.48
C GLY A 200 -4.37 16.72 -3.61
N THR A 201 -3.41 17.49 -4.09
CA THR A 201 -3.57 18.42 -5.20
C THR A 201 -2.44 18.23 -6.20
N GLN A 202 -2.67 18.53 -7.47
CA GLN A 202 -1.61 18.46 -8.47
C GLN A 202 -0.48 19.45 -8.15
N ALA A 203 0.77 19.03 -8.33
CA ALA A 203 1.92 19.86 -7.99
C ALA A 203 2.18 21.00 -8.99
N TYR A 204 1.67 20.87 -10.22
CA TYR A 204 1.96 21.80 -11.31
C TYR A 204 0.68 22.22 -12.06
N LYS A 205 0.65 23.48 -12.50
CA LYS A 205 -0.40 24.01 -13.37
C LYS A 205 0.02 23.88 -14.83
N GLY A 206 -0.82 23.28 -15.66
CA GLY A 206 -0.65 23.25 -17.12
C GLY A 206 0.50 22.38 -17.65
N LYS A 207 1.16 21.59 -16.79
CA LYS A 207 2.28 20.71 -17.15
C LYS A 207 2.36 19.52 -16.19
N GLU A 208 3.18 18.53 -16.55
CA GLU A 208 3.41 17.33 -15.74
C GLU A 208 4.83 17.27 -15.17
N PHE A 209 5.05 16.34 -14.25
CA PHE A 209 6.38 16.09 -13.70
C PHE A 209 7.36 15.59 -14.76
N LEU A 210 6.87 14.66 -15.60
CA LEU A 210 7.57 14.17 -16.77
C LEU A 210 6.55 13.99 -17.88
N ALA A 211 6.83 14.49 -19.07
CA ALA A 211 6.04 14.22 -20.26
C ALA A 211 7.00 14.01 -21.45
N SER A 212 6.64 13.08 -22.35
CA SER A 212 7.51 12.71 -23.47
C SER A 212 6.91 13.12 -24.82
N LEU A 213 7.79 13.49 -25.75
CA LEU A 213 7.46 13.63 -27.17
C LEU A 213 7.48 12.28 -27.91
N ASP A 214 8.16 11.29 -27.35
CA ASP A 214 8.18 9.92 -27.86
C ASP A 214 6.85 9.22 -27.51
N GLU A 215 6.02 9.00 -28.52
CA GLU A 215 4.71 8.35 -28.39
C GLU A 215 4.78 6.91 -27.85
N ARG A 216 5.95 6.27 -27.91
CA ARG A 216 6.14 4.92 -27.37
C ARG A 216 6.53 4.93 -25.90
N PHE A 217 6.78 6.08 -25.28
CA PHE A 217 7.01 6.18 -23.83
C PHE A 217 5.72 5.84 -23.07
N ARG A 218 5.66 4.65 -22.48
CA ARG A 218 4.54 4.11 -21.73
C ARG A 218 5.00 3.75 -20.31
N PRO A 219 5.14 4.73 -19.40
CA PRO A 219 5.40 4.45 -18.00
C PRO A 219 4.24 3.63 -17.45
N VAL A 220 4.53 2.45 -16.90
CA VAL A 220 3.54 1.50 -16.39
C VAL A 220 3.72 1.17 -14.91
N ASN A 221 4.89 1.49 -14.33
CA ASN A 221 5.08 1.44 -12.90
C ASN A 221 6.22 2.35 -12.40
N LEU A 222 6.16 2.73 -11.13
CA LEU A 222 7.12 3.62 -10.48
C LEU A 222 7.65 2.99 -9.19
N TYR A 223 8.92 3.23 -8.86
CA TYR A 223 9.55 2.67 -7.65
C TYR A 223 10.50 3.66 -6.97
N ASP A 224 10.55 3.62 -5.64
CA ASP A 224 11.69 4.13 -4.88
C ASP A 224 12.90 3.19 -5.03
N GLY A 225 14.08 3.76 -5.27
CA GLY A 225 15.32 2.99 -5.31
C GLY A 225 16.08 2.94 -3.97
N PRO A 226 17.03 1.99 -3.82
CA PRO A 226 17.94 1.94 -2.66
C PRO A 226 18.88 3.16 -2.57
N ASP A 227 19.00 3.92 -3.65
CA ASP A 227 19.76 5.16 -3.77
C ASP A 227 18.88 6.43 -3.62
N GLY A 228 17.59 6.24 -3.34
CA GLY A 228 16.60 7.30 -3.16
C GLY A 228 16.07 7.92 -4.45
N ALA A 229 16.54 7.46 -5.61
CA ALA A 229 16.04 7.91 -6.90
C ALA A 229 14.65 7.34 -7.20
N LEU A 230 13.91 8.01 -8.11
CA LEU A 230 12.65 7.50 -8.64
C LEU A 230 12.93 6.70 -9.91
N TYR A 231 12.56 5.42 -9.92
CA TYR A 231 12.69 4.53 -11.07
C TYR A 231 11.37 4.44 -11.82
N VAL A 232 11.45 4.51 -13.15
CA VAL A 232 10.30 4.37 -14.04
C VAL A 232 10.46 3.11 -14.86
N LEU A 233 9.50 2.20 -14.74
CA LEU A 233 9.35 1.06 -15.63
C LEU A 233 8.51 1.51 -16.83
N ASP A 234 9.15 1.60 -17.98
CA ASP A 234 8.52 1.98 -19.24
C ASP A 234 8.42 0.75 -20.16
N MET A 235 7.20 0.40 -20.53
CA MET A 235 6.93 -0.74 -21.43
C MET A 235 7.48 -0.51 -22.85
N TYR A 236 7.75 0.74 -23.22
CA TYR A 236 8.22 1.18 -24.53
C TYR A 236 7.46 0.54 -25.71
N ARG A 237 6.19 0.94 -25.88
CA ARG A 237 5.27 0.31 -26.82
C ARG A 237 4.33 1.32 -27.45
N GLY A 238 4.01 1.15 -28.74
CA GLY A 238 3.06 2.02 -29.42
C GLY A 238 1.62 1.85 -28.88
N ILE A 239 1.19 0.61 -28.65
CA ILE A 239 -0.13 0.23 -28.13
C ILE A 239 0.00 -0.27 -26.69
N ILE A 240 -0.68 0.38 -25.75
CA ILE A 240 -0.81 -0.13 -24.38
C ILE A 240 -2.02 -1.06 -24.20
N GLN A 241 -3.08 -0.86 -24.98
CA GLN A 241 -4.35 -1.59 -24.87
C GLN A 241 -4.23 -3.04 -25.37
N HIS A 242 -4.79 -3.98 -24.61
CA HIS A 242 -4.99 -5.37 -25.01
C HIS A 242 -6.01 -5.47 -26.14
N LYS A 243 -5.81 -6.45 -27.04
CA LYS A 243 -6.62 -6.65 -28.25
C LYS A 243 -8.13 -6.67 -28.01
N THR A 244 -8.58 -7.18 -26.87
CA THR A 244 -10.00 -7.28 -26.50
C THR A 244 -10.71 -5.93 -26.42
N TYR A 245 -9.97 -4.85 -26.13
CA TYR A 245 -10.53 -3.51 -25.92
C TYR A 245 -10.13 -2.49 -26.99
N VAL A 246 -9.47 -2.93 -28.06
CA VAL A 246 -9.09 -2.05 -29.18
C VAL A 246 -10.32 -1.71 -30.02
N THR A 247 -10.69 -0.43 -30.05
CA THR A 247 -11.77 0.08 -30.89
C THR A 247 -11.33 0.25 -32.36
N PRO A 248 -12.26 0.29 -33.34
CA PRO A 248 -11.93 0.58 -34.74
C PRO A 248 -11.15 1.88 -34.91
N TYR A 249 -11.57 2.94 -34.22
CA TYR A 249 -10.86 4.22 -34.15
C TYR A 249 -9.40 4.01 -33.74
N LEU A 250 -9.19 3.32 -32.62
CA LEU A 250 -7.87 3.12 -32.06
C LEU A 250 -6.99 2.27 -33.01
N SER A 251 -7.57 1.24 -33.64
CA SER A 251 -6.92 0.42 -34.67
C SER A 251 -6.46 1.26 -35.88
N GLU A 252 -7.30 2.19 -36.36
CA GLU A 252 -6.95 3.09 -37.46
C GLU A 252 -5.82 4.05 -37.09
N GLN A 253 -5.85 4.61 -35.87
CA GLN A 253 -4.78 5.45 -35.35
C GLN A 253 -3.42 4.75 -35.33
N PHE A 254 -3.39 3.43 -35.13
CA PHE A 254 -2.16 2.65 -35.14
C PHE A 254 -1.61 2.41 -36.54
N LYS A 255 -2.49 2.02 -37.48
CA LYS A 255 -2.11 1.75 -38.87
C LYS A 255 -1.55 3.01 -39.54
N ARG A 256 -2.20 4.15 -39.32
CA ARG A 256 -1.78 5.43 -39.92
C ARG A 256 -0.44 5.95 -39.40
N ARG A 257 -0.01 5.53 -38.19
CA ARG A 257 1.14 6.11 -37.49
C ARG A 257 2.22 5.09 -37.14
N ASP A 258 2.13 3.90 -37.72
CA ASP A 258 3.02 2.77 -37.49
C ASP A 258 3.34 2.53 -36.00
N LEU A 259 2.30 2.30 -35.18
CA LEU A 259 2.45 2.07 -33.74
C LEU A 259 2.42 0.59 -33.33
N SER A 260 2.51 -0.32 -34.30
CA SER A 260 2.39 -1.76 -34.08
C SER A 260 3.59 -2.36 -33.32
N GLY A 261 4.78 -1.76 -33.46
CA GLY A 261 6.00 -2.18 -32.78
C GLY A 261 6.73 -1.05 -32.05
N PRO A 262 7.76 -1.37 -31.26
CA PRO A 262 8.17 -2.74 -30.91
C PRO A 262 7.26 -3.37 -29.83
N LEU A 263 7.25 -4.70 -29.75
CA LEU A 263 6.45 -5.47 -28.76
C LEU A 263 7.28 -6.06 -27.61
N ASN A 264 8.58 -6.26 -27.83
CA ASN A 264 9.50 -6.94 -26.91
C ASN A 264 10.62 -6.00 -26.41
N CYS A 265 10.29 -4.73 -26.23
CA CYS A 265 11.21 -3.76 -25.65
C CYS A 265 10.72 -3.32 -24.28
N GLY A 266 11.59 -2.65 -23.54
CA GLY A 266 11.29 -2.03 -22.27
C GLY A 266 12.46 -1.14 -21.86
N ARG A 267 12.19 -0.11 -21.07
CA ARG A 267 13.20 0.83 -20.58
C ARG A 267 13.02 0.99 -19.07
N ILE A 268 14.14 1.11 -18.35
CA ILE A 268 14.15 1.51 -16.95
C ILE A 268 14.85 2.86 -16.89
N TYR A 269 14.09 3.90 -16.55
CA TYR A 269 14.68 5.22 -16.28
C TYR A 269 14.94 5.39 -14.80
N LYS A 270 16.00 6.12 -14.49
CA LYS A 270 16.32 6.59 -13.15
C LYS A 270 16.27 8.11 -13.14
N ILE A 271 15.40 8.68 -12.33
CA ILE A 271 15.25 10.13 -12.18
C ILE A 271 15.99 10.57 -10.92
N VAL A 272 16.92 11.51 -11.09
CA VAL A 272 17.72 12.10 -10.02
C VAL A 272 17.70 13.63 -10.12
N PRO A 273 17.73 14.37 -9.00
CA PRO A 273 17.92 15.81 -9.04
C PRO A 273 19.31 16.13 -9.64
N LYS A 274 19.37 17.16 -10.50
CA LYS A 274 20.59 17.53 -11.26
C LYS A 274 21.85 17.64 -10.39
N ASP A 275 21.70 18.22 -9.20
CA ASP A 275 22.83 18.55 -8.30
C ASP A 275 22.94 17.58 -7.12
N LYS A 276 22.32 16.39 -7.21
CA LYS A 276 22.38 15.34 -6.19
C LYS A 276 23.00 14.08 -6.76
N LYS A 277 23.92 13.48 -6.00
CA LYS A 277 24.49 12.18 -6.32
C LYS A 277 23.67 11.08 -5.64
N PRO A 278 23.06 10.14 -6.38
CA PRO A 278 22.41 8.98 -5.79
C PRO A 278 23.47 8.09 -5.15
N VAL A 279 23.25 7.66 -3.90
CA VAL A 279 24.16 6.75 -3.18
C VAL A 279 23.36 5.54 -2.72
N SER A 280 23.58 4.39 -3.37
CA SER A 280 22.93 3.14 -2.97
C SER A 280 23.40 2.69 -1.60
N VAL A 281 22.45 2.33 -0.73
CA VAL A 281 22.77 1.63 0.51
C VAL A 281 23.17 0.19 0.19
N VAL A 282 24.34 -0.23 0.67
CA VAL A 282 24.77 -1.63 0.65
C VAL A 282 24.26 -2.31 1.91
N PHE A 283 23.43 -3.34 1.74
CA PHE A 283 22.89 -4.11 2.86
C PHE A 283 23.94 -5.11 3.37
N SER A 284 24.27 -5.02 4.65
CA SER A 284 25.07 -6.05 5.34
C SER A 284 24.18 -7.16 5.89
N ASN A 285 24.73 -8.36 6.04
CA ASN A 285 24.08 -9.46 6.76
C ASN A 285 24.26 -9.37 8.29
N GLU A 286 25.01 -8.38 8.77
CA GLU A 286 25.22 -8.10 10.20
C GLU A 286 23.94 -7.53 10.84
N THR A 287 23.49 -8.18 11.90
CA THR A 287 22.25 -7.86 12.61
C THR A 287 22.20 -6.42 13.12
N SER A 288 23.28 -5.92 13.74
CA SER A 288 23.33 -4.56 14.29
C SER A 288 23.23 -3.49 13.21
N LYS A 289 23.87 -3.71 12.04
CA LYS A 289 23.77 -2.81 10.88
C LYS A 289 22.35 -2.80 10.33
N LEU A 290 21.71 -3.96 10.18
CA LEU A 290 20.31 -4.02 9.73
C LEU A 290 19.34 -3.29 10.69
N VAL A 291 19.48 -3.49 12.01
CA VAL A 291 18.65 -2.76 12.99
C VAL A 291 18.88 -1.24 12.92
N SER A 292 20.11 -0.79 12.63
CA SER A 292 20.39 0.64 12.45
C SER A 292 19.66 1.25 11.23
N LEU A 293 19.44 0.45 10.18
CA LEU A 293 18.77 0.89 8.95
C LEU A 293 17.25 1.04 9.10
N LEU A 294 16.64 0.51 10.17
CA LEU A 294 15.19 0.65 10.42
C LEU A 294 14.76 2.12 10.66
N GLY A 295 15.70 3.02 10.94
CA GLY A 295 15.46 4.47 11.04
C GLY A 295 15.97 5.28 9.84
N ASN A 296 16.35 4.64 8.72
CA ASN A 296 16.89 5.33 7.56
C ASN A 296 15.85 6.28 6.93
N ALA A 297 16.29 7.43 6.40
CA ALA A 297 15.37 8.38 5.76
C ALA A 297 14.73 7.82 4.47
N ASN A 298 15.40 6.89 3.78
CA ASN A 298 14.86 6.20 2.60
C ASN A 298 13.95 5.03 3.02
N GLY A 299 12.67 5.10 2.68
CA GLY A 299 11.66 4.08 2.98
C GLY A 299 11.97 2.70 2.39
N TYR A 300 12.55 2.65 1.18
CA TYR A 300 13.00 1.37 0.59
C TYR A 300 14.01 0.67 1.50
N VAL A 301 14.95 1.44 2.08
CA VAL A 301 16.02 0.90 2.92
C VAL A 301 15.47 0.38 4.24
N ARG A 302 14.51 1.08 4.85
CA ARG A 302 13.84 0.62 6.07
C ARG A 302 13.04 -0.66 5.81
N ASP A 303 12.19 -0.66 4.78
CA ASP A 303 11.37 -1.79 4.38
C ASP A 303 12.26 -3.03 4.13
N LYS A 304 13.35 -2.86 3.38
CA LYS A 304 14.26 -3.96 3.07
C LYS A 304 15.01 -4.49 4.29
N ALA A 305 15.46 -3.62 5.19
CA ALA A 305 16.11 -4.04 6.43
C ALA A 305 15.17 -4.85 7.33
N GLN A 306 13.91 -4.41 7.47
CA GLN A 306 12.86 -5.16 8.18
C GLN A 306 12.66 -6.54 7.54
N GLN A 307 12.48 -6.60 6.22
CA GLN A 307 12.30 -7.86 5.50
C GLN A 307 13.48 -8.81 5.72
N MET A 308 14.72 -8.33 5.62
CA MET A 308 15.92 -9.16 5.81
C MET A 308 16.03 -9.74 7.23
N LEU A 309 15.70 -8.94 8.26
CA LEU A 309 15.71 -9.42 9.65
C LEU A 309 14.67 -10.53 9.88
N ILE A 310 13.47 -10.35 9.33
CA ILE A 310 12.37 -11.32 9.46
C ILE A 310 12.64 -12.58 8.64
N ASP A 311 13.04 -12.45 7.37
CA ASP A 311 13.19 -13.58 6.45
C ASP A 311 14.34 -14.50 6.86
N LYS A 312 15.37 -13.96 7.51
CA LYS A 312 16.45 -14.74 8.14
C LYS A 312 16.04 -15.37 9.48
N GLY A 313 14.95 -14.91 10.09
CA GLY A 313 14.58 -15.29 11.45
C GLY A 313 15.62 -14.84 12.48
N ASP A 314 16.19 -13.64 12.33
CA ASP A 314 17.37 -13.19 13.07
C ASP A 314 17.05 -12.86 14.55
N LYS A 315 17.00 -13.89 15.40
CA LYS A 315 16.70 -13.77 16.84
C LYS A 315 17.74 -12.95 17.61
N ALA A 316 18.97 -12.82 17.10
CA ALA A 316 19.99 -11.98 17.71
C ALA A 316 19.63 -10.48 17.66
N ALA A 317 18.65 -10.09 16.82
CA ALA A 317 18.16 -8.73 16.73
C ALA A 317 17.29 -8.32 17.92
N ILE A 318 16.65 -9.27 18.62
CA ILE A 318 15.61 -9.00 19.61
C ILE A 318 16.07 -7.97 20.68
N PRO A 319 17.23 -8.13 21.34
CA PRO A 319 17.66 -7.16 22.36
C PRO A 319 18.00 -5.76 21.80
N LEU A 320 18.31 -5.65 20.51
CA LEU A 320 18.53 -4.36 19.84
C LEU A 320 17.21 -3.69 19.47
N LEU A 321 16.22 -4.48 19.06
CA LEU A 321 14.88 -4.03 18.69
C LEU A 321 14.09 -3.57 19.92
N GLU A 322 14.14 -4.32 21.02
CA GLU A 322 13.53 -3.93 22.30
C GLU A 322 14.06 -2.58 22.79
N ARG A 323 15.38 -2.35 22.68
CA ARG A 323 15.96 -1.03 22.97
C ARG A 323 15.48 0.05 22.02
N ALA A 324 15.32 -0.27 20.72
CA ALA A 324 14.85 0.68 19.72
C ALA A 324 13.40 1.14 19.96
N LEU A 325 12.54 0.32 20.60
CA LEU A 325 11.18 0.71 20.96
C LEU A 325 11.13 1.93 21.90
N ASN A 326 12.19 2.16 22.67
CA ASN A 326 12.28 3.26 23.62
C ASN A 326 12.83 4.57 23.01
N ASP A 327 13.22 4.58 21.72
CA ASP A 327 13.76 5.76 21.03
C ASP A 327 12.62 6.61 20.44
N ALA A 328 11.81 7.23 21.30
CA ALA A 328 10.66 8.04 20.88
C ALA A 328 11.05 9.20 19.93
N GLY A 329 12.31 9.66 19.94
CA GLY A 329 12.80 10.66 18.99
C GLY A 329 12.91 10.16 17.54
N LYS A 330 12.71 8.86 17.29
CA LYS A 330 12.81 8.22 15.97
C LYS A 330 11.58 7.34 15.68
N PRO A 331 10.39 7.93 15.43
CA PRO A 331 9.13 7.18 15.29
C PRO A 331 9.18 6.09 14.22
N LEU A 332 9.79 6.35 13.05
CA LEU A 332 9.94 5.33 12.01
C LEU A 332 10.76 4.13 12.49
N LYS A 333 11.85 4.38 13.24
CA LYS A 333 12.67 3.30 13.79
C LYS A 333 11.89 2.47 14.81
N VAL A 334 11.10 3.12 15.66
CA VAL A 334 10.23 2.45 16.65
C VAL A 334 9.21 1.56 15.94
N VAL A 335 8.50 2.10 14.95
CA VAL A 335 7.47 1.39 14.18
C VAL A 335 8.06 0.18 13.46
N HIS A 336 9.16 0.36 12.72
CA HIS A 336 9.81 -0.76 12.03
C HIS A 336 10.37 -1.78 13.04
N ALA A 337 10.93 -1.36 14.17
CA ALA A 337 11.40 -2.30 15.19
C ALA A 337 10.26 -3.14 15.79
N MET A 338 9.10 -2.52 16.03
CA MET A 338 7.89 -3.21 16.49
C MET A 338 7.44 -4.26 15.46
N TRP A 339 7.38 -3.92 14.17
CA TRP A 339 7.00 -4.87 13.12
C TRP A 339 8.05 -5.95 12.85
N VAL A 340 9.33 -5.71 13.12
CA VAL A 340 10.34 -6.78 13.12
C VAL A 340 10.14 -7.72 14.30
N LEU A 341 9.89 -7.20 15.51
CA LEU A 341 9.59 -8.02 16.68
C LEU A 341 8.32 -8.85 16.45
N GLU A 342 7.28 -8.27 15.88
CA GLU A 342 6.05 -8.97 15.50
C GLU A 342 6.33 -10.06 14.45
N GLY A 343 7.06 -9.72 13.38
CA GLY A 343 7.42 -10.69 12.33
C GLY A 343 8.33 -11.83 12.81
N LEU A 344 9.09 -11.60 13.88
CA LEU A 344 9.89 -12.61 14.56
C LEU A 344 9.11 -13.36 15.66
N ASN A 345 7.82 -13.11 15.87
CA ASN A 345 7.02 -13.63 16.99
C ASN A 345 7.70 -13.37 18.35
N ALA A 346 8.23 -12.17 18.54
CA ALA A 346 8.98 -11.75 19.73
C ALA A 346 8.44 -10.46 20.36
N LEU A 347 7.45 -9.80 19.73
CA LEU A 347 6.78 -8.63 20.31
C LEU A 347 5.99 -9.04 21.54
N LYS A 348 6.14 -8.30 22.65
CA LYS A 348 5.47 -8.62 23.91
C LYS A 348 4.25 -7.74 24.14
N THR A 349 3.27 -8.27 24.87
CA THR A 349 2.09 -7.53 25.34
C THR A 349 2.47 -6.24 26.06
N THR A 350 3.47 -6.28 26.95
CA THR A 350 3.93 -5.10 27.71
C THR A 350 4.54 -4.02 26.83
N GLU A 351 5.31 -4.40 25.81
CA GLU A 351 5.89 -3.49 24.84
C GLU A 351 4.79 -2.80 24.02
N LEU A 352 3.82 -3.57 23.53
CA LEU A 352 2.72 -3.02 22.75
C LEU A 352 1.82 -2.10 23.57
N LEU A 353 1.51 -2.47 24.82
CA LEU A 353 0.76 -1.62 25.76
C LEU A 353 1.47 -0.29 26.03
N SER A 354 2.81 -0.29 26.07
CA SER A 354 3.59 0.95 26.18
C SER A 354 3.47 1.81 24.92
N LEU A 355 3.52 1.22 23.73
CA LEU A 355 3.41 1.96 22.46
C LEU A 355 2.02 2.55 22.24
N LEU A 356 0.95 1.89 22.73
CA LEU A 356 -0.42 2.43 22.71
C LEU A 356 -0.55 3.75 23.48
N LYS A 357 0.32 4.01 24.46
CA LYS A 357 0.35 5.25 25.25
C LYS A 357 1.17 6.37 24.60
N SER A 358 1.79 6.11 23.45
CA SER A 358 2.60 7.11 22.76
C SER A 358 1.76 8.31 22.34
N GLN A 359 2.27 9.51 22.58
CA GLN A 359 1.64 10.76 22.12
C GLN A 359 1.78 10.94 20.59
N GLN A 360 2.77 10.30 19.97
CA GLN A 360 2.98 10.36 18.54
C GLN A 360 2.01 9.42 17.82
N TRP A 361 1.08 10.01 17.08
CA TRP A 361 0.06 9.29 16.33
C TRP A 361 0.61 8.14 15.48
N PRO A 362 1.68 8.30 14.68
CA PRO A 362 2.21 7.19 13.87
C PRO A 362 2.61 5.96 14.70
N ILE A 363 3.15 6.13 15.91
CA ILE A 363 3.51 5.02 16.78
C ILE A 363 2.25 4.35 17.32
N ARG A 364 1.31 5.14 17.84
CA ARG A 364 0.06 4.63 18.43
C ARG A 364 -0.82 3.91 17.40
N MET A 365 -0.95 4.47 16.21
CA MET A 365 -1.65 3.87 15.07
C MET A 365 -1.08 2.49 14.70
N GLN A 366 0.24 2.36 14.68
CA GLN A 366 0.91 1.09 14.37
C GLN A 366 0.75 0.10 15.53
N ALA A 367 0.81 0.55 16.77
CA ALA A 367 0.53 -0.28 17.94
C ALA A 367 -0.91 -0.83 17.93
N LEU A 368 -1.90 0.00 17.60
CA LEU A 368 -3.29 -0.42 17.39
C LEU A 368 -3.38 -1.48 16.27
N SER A 369 -2.63 -1.29 15.19
CA SER A 369 -2.60 -2.21 14.04
C SER A 369 -1.94 -3.55 14.34
N ALA A 370 -0.96 -3.60 15.23
CA ALA A 370 -0.28 -4.82 15.64
C ALA A 370 -1.02 -5.60 16.74
N LEU A 371 -1.97 -4.98 17.45
CA LEU A 371 -2.72 -5.60 18.56
C LEU A 371 -3.32 -6.97 18.22
N PRO A 372 -3.95 -7.18 17.04
CA PRO A 372 -4.50 -8.48 16.68
C PRO A 372 -3.48 -9.63 16.75
N SER A 373 -2.18 -9.36 16.56
CA SER A 373 -1.13 -10.41 16.64
C SER A 373 -0.84 -10.90 18.06
N LEU A 374 -1.28 -10.18 19.09
CA LEU A 374 -0.95 -10.47 20.49
C LEU A 374 -2.16 -10.77 21.38
N ILE A 375 -3.38 -10.49 20.93
CA ILE A 375 -4.58 -10.72 21.74
C ILE A 375 -4.93 -12.20 21.83
N ASN A 376 -4.96 -12.74 23.04
CA ASN A 376 -5.27 -14.12 23.34
C ASN A 376 -5.86 -14.23 24.77
N ASN A 377 -6.19 -15.45 25.21
CA ASN A 377 -6.79 -15.71 26.54
C ASN A 377 -6.01 -15.11 27.72
N SER A 378 -4.68 -14.96 27.61
CA SER A 378 -3.85 -14.41 28.68
C SER A 378 -3.69 -12.88 28.62
N SER A 379 -3.83 -12.29 27.43
CA SER A 379 -3.54 -10.87 27.19
C SER A 379 -4.78 -9.99 27.02
N TYR A 380 -5.94 -10.57 26.66
CA TYR A 380 -7.14 -9.80 26.30
C TYR A 380 -7.60 -8.84 27.39
N HIS A 381 -7.47 -9.19 28.68
CA HIS A 381 -7.81 -8.30 29.79
C HIS A 381 -7.00 -7.01 29.79
N HIS A 382 -5.69 -7.10 29.51
CA HIS A 382 -4.82 -5.93 29.47
C HIS A 382 -5.15 -5.03 28.28
N PHE A 383 -5.41 -5.62 27.12
CA PHE A 383 -5.83 -4.86 25.94
C PHE A 383 -7.20 -4.24 26.13
N LYS A 384 -8.17 -4.97 26.70
CA LYS A 384 -9.49 -4.40 27.05
C LYS A 384 -9.35 -3.14 27.91
N LEU A 385 -8.51 -3.19 28.94
CA LEU A 385 -8.26 -2.02 29.80
C LEU A 385 -7.63 -0.85 29.02
N ALA A 386 -6.61 -1.11 28.20
CA ALA A 386 -5.95 -0.07 27.40
C ALA A 386 -6.88 0.55 26.35
N LEU A 387 -7.71 -0.25 25.68
CA LEU A 387 -8.68 0.24 24.70
C LEU A 387 -9.78 1.08 25.38
N ASN A 388 -10.22 0.70 26.58
CA ASN A 388 -11.14 1.50 27.38
C ASN A 388 -10.51 2.83 27.82
N GLU A 389 -9.24 2.84 28.24
CA GLU A 389 -8.52 4.07 28.59
C GLU A 389 -8.44 5.04 27.39
N LEU A 390 -8.11 4.52 26.20
CA LEU A 390 -8.11 5.31 24.96
C LEU A 390 -9.51 5.83 24.61
N LEU A 391 -10.55 5.00 24.72
CA LEU A 391 -11.93 5.44 24.51
C LEU A 391 -12.29 6.57 25.48
N SER A 392 -11.99 6.43 26.78
CA SER A 392 -12.27 7.43 27.80
C SER A 392 -11.52 8.74 27.55
N SER A 393 -10.28 8.68 27.09
CA SER A 393 -9.45 9.87 26.81
C SER A 393 -10.02 10.81 25.75
N GLY A 394 -10.91 10.31 24.88
CA GLY A 394 -11.48 11.12 23.79
C GLY A 394 -10.56 11.24 22.57
N ASP A 395 -9.58 10.34 22.40
CA ASP A 395 -8.71 10.34 21.22
C ASP A 395 -9.47 9.95 19.95
N GLU A 396 -9.93 10.97 19.22
CA GLU A 396 -10.67 10.84 17.97
C GLU A 396 -9.91 10.08 16.88
N LEU A 397 -8.57 10.15 16.86
CA LEU A 397 -7.76 9.44 15.87
C LEU A 397 -7.80 7.93 16.10
N SER A 398 -7.81 7.51 17.38
CA SER A 398 -7.89 6.10 17.75
C SER A 398 -9.30 5.53 17.57
N ALA A 399 -10.36 6.34 17.67
CA ALA A 399 -11.73 5.85 17.76
C ALA A 399 -12.15 4.84 16.66
N PRO A 400 -11.85 5.04 15.35
CA PRO A 400 -12.17 4.03 14.34
C PRO A 400 -11.39 2.72 14.52
N TYR A 401 -10.12 2.80 14.94
CA TYR A 401 -9.31 1.61 15.24
C TYR A 401 -9.88 0.84 16.42
N LEU A 402 -10.34 1.54 17.47
CA LEU A 402 -10.99 0.92 18.63
C LEU A 402 -12.21 0.10 18.19
N ALA A 403 -13.05 0.63 17.29
CA ALA A 403 -14.19 -0.08 16.75
C ALA A 403 -13.76 -1.37 16.01
N TYR A 404 -12.78 -1.29 15.11
CA TYR A 404 -12.26 -2.50 14.43
C TYR A 404 -11.64 -3.51 15.39
N LEU A 405 -10.99 -3.05 16.47
CA LEU A 405 -10.35 -3.92 17.45
C LEU A 405 -11.35 -4.65 18.36
N ALA A 406 -12.58 -4.15 18.49
CA ALA A 406 -13.65 -4.85 19.20
C ALA A 406 -13.90 -6.25 18.59
N TYR A 407 -13.78 -6.39 17.26
CA TYR A 407 -13.87 -7.67 16.57
C TYR A 407 -12.95 -8.74 17.19
N TYR A 408 -11.71 -8.36 17.48
CA TYR A 408 -10.71 -9.28 18.04
C TYR A 408 -10.86 -9.50 19.54
N LEU A 409 -11.59 -8.63 20.25
CA LEU A 409 -11.93 -8.80 21.66
C LEU A 409 -13.11 -9.77 21.86
N LYS A 410 -14.06 -9.77 20.91
CA LYS A 410 -15.30 -10.53 20.97
C LYS A 410 -15.15 -12.03 21.29
N PRO A 411 -14.16 -12.78 20.75
CA PRO A 411 -13.98 -14.20 21.08
C PRO A 411 -13.67 -14.47 22.55
N PHE A 412 -13.15 -13.47 23.28
CA PHE A 412 -12.72 -13.59 24.67
C PHE A 412 -13.73 -12.98 25.65
N ASP A 413 -14.42 -11.92 25.22
CA ASP A 413 -15.40 -11.20 26.04
C ASP A 413 -16.43 -10.50 25.13
N GLU A 414 -17.44 -11.24 24.69
CA GLU A 414 -18.48 -10.74 23.79
C GLU A 414 -19.27 -9.57 24.41
N SER A 415 -19.58 -9.64 25.71
CA SER A 415 -20.28 -8.56 26.40
C SER A 415 -19.47 -7.29 26.41
N ALA A 416 -18.17 -7.36 26.73
CA ALA A 416 -17.30 -6.18 26.67
C ALA A 416 -17.18 -5.64 25.25
N SER A 417 -17.01 -6.49 24.23
CA SER A 417 -16.97 -6.06 22.83
C SER A 417 -18.23 -5.29 22.44
N ASN A 418 -19.41 -5.83 22.74
CA ASN A 418 -20.67 -5.19 22.37
C ASN A 418 -20.90 -3.87 23.12
N ASN A 419 -20.59 -3.84 24.42
CA ASN A 419 -20.66 -2.60 25.22
C ASN A 419 -19.68 -1.55 24.69
N PHE A 420 -18.47 -1.96 24.29
CA PHE A 420 -17.45 -1.07 23.75
C PHE A 420 -17.88 -0.43 22.43
N LEU A 421 -18.48 -1.22 21.53
CA LEU A 421 -19.07 -0.71 20.28
C LEU A 421 -20.22 0.28 20.53
N ALA A 422 -21.11 -0.03 21.48
CA ALA A 422 -22.18 0.88 21.87
C ALA A 422 -21.64 2.22 22.41
N SER A 423 -20.65 2.17 23.31
CA SER A 423 -20.01 3.37 23.84
C SER A 423 -19.28 4.19 22.77
N LEU A 424 -18.68 3.56 21.76
CA LEU A 424 -18.09 4.26 20.61
C LEU A 424 -19.15 4.97 19.77
N ALA A 425 -20.27 4.31 19.49
CA ALA A 425 -21.38 4.89 18.72
C ALA A 425 -22.03 6.07 19.46
N GLU A 426 -22.20 5.96 20.79
CA GLU A 426 -22.73 7.03 21.63
C GLU A 426 -21.78 8.23 21.74
N LYS A 427 -20.47 7.97 21.84
CA LYS A 427 -19.46 9.03 22.01
C LYS A 427 -19.14 9.77 20.71
N TYR A 428 -19.21 9.11 19.56
CA TYR A 428 -18.86 9.68 18.25
C TYR A 428 -19.97 9.51 17.20
N PRO A 429 -21.22 9.93 17.46
CA PRO A 429 -22.37 9.64 16.60
C PRO A 429 -22.26 10.25 15.20
N ASP A 430 -21.58 11.41 15.08
CA ASP A 430 -21.42 12.14 13.82
C ASP A 430 -20.10 11.80 13.10
N ASN A 431 -19.23 10.97 13.69
CA ASN A 431 -18.00 10.57 13.04
C ASN A 431 -18.26 9.37 12.13
N LYS A 432 -18.45 9.64 10.84
CA LYS A 432 -18.73 8.62 9.83
C LYS A 432 -17.75 7.43 9.85
N TYR A 433 -16.48 7.65 10.18
CA TYR A 433 -15.48 6.58 10.22
C TYR A 433 -15.70 5.65 11.41
N VAL A 434 -16.09 6.20 12.57
CA VAL A 434 -16.46 5.41 13.75
C VAL A 434 -17.76 4.67 13.50
N THR A 435 -18.78 5.34 12.97
CA THR A 435 -20.08 4.73 12.66
C THR A 435 -19.94 3.54 11.73
N ASP A 436 -19.24 3.71 10.60
CA ASP A 436 -18.99 2.63 9.65
C ASP A 436 -18.17 1.48 10.27
N ALA A 437 -17.15 1.79 11.07
CA ALA A 437 -16.33 0.80 11.76
C ALA A 437 -17.12 0.03 12.84
N VAL A 438 -18.08 0.67 13.51
CA VAL A 438 -18.99 0.01 14.45
C VAL A 438 -19.95 -0.91 13.71
N LEU A 439 -20.59 -0.44 12.65
CA LEU A 439 -21.54 -1.22 11.85
C LEU A 439 -20.90 -2.50 11.30
N ILE A 440 -19.71 -2.36 10.67
CA ILE A 440 -19.03 -3.51 10.07
C ILE A 440 -18.58 -4.55 11.10
N THR A 441 -18.33 -4.12 12.34
CA THR A 441 -17.89 -4.98 13.45
C THR A 441 -19.07 -5.64 14.18
N THR A 442 -20.24 -5.00 14.17
CA THR A 442 -21.43 -5.49 14.90
C THR A 442 -22.12 -6.64 14.18
N GLU A 443 -22.08 -6.69 12.84
CA GLU A 443 -22.70 -7.78 12.08
C GLU A 443 -22.16 -9.16 12.53
N ARG A 444 -23.08 -10.08 12.83
CA ARG A 444 -22.75 -11.43 13.32
C ARG A 444 -22.05 -12.22 12.22
N PHE A 445 -20.77 -12.52 12.42
CA PHE A 445 -20.04 -13.53 11.66
C PHE A 445 -19.57 -14.65 12.58
N GLU A 446 -19.72 -15.89 12.11
CA GLU A 446 -19.03 -17.05 12.66
C GLU A 446 -17.53 -16.85 12.42
N LEU A 447 -16.76 -16.75 13.51
CA LEU A 447 -15.31 -16.75 13.43
C LEU A 447 -14.86 -18.04 12.74
N GLN A 448 -14.19 -17.93 11.59
CA GLN A 448 -13.40 -19.07 11.15
C GLN A 448 -12.25 -19.22 12.15
N ILE A 449 -12.22 -20.36 12.84
CA ILE A 449 -11.21 -20.74 13.85
C ILE A 449 -9.77 -20.53 13.34
N THR A 450 -9.58 -20.49 12.02
CA THR A 450 -8.31 -20.12 11.38
C THR A 450 -7.81 -18.72 11.73
N ASP A 451 -8.67 -17.72 11.93
CA ASP A 451 -8.21 -16.35 12.24
C ASP A 451 -7.65 -16.21 13.67
N ILE A 452 -8.02 -17.12 14.58
CA ILE A 452 -7.55 -17.17 15.96
C ILE A 452 -6.33 -18.11 16.11
N ASN A 453 -6.29 -19.21 15.36
CA ASN A 453 -5.23 -20.23 15.49
C ASN A 453 -3.85 -19.82 14.96
N TYR A 454 -3.73 -18.68 14.27
CA TYR A 454 -2.42 -18.09 13.94
C TYR A 454 -1.89 -17.15 15.03
N ILE A 455 -2.71 -16.82 16.03
CA ILE A 455 -2.40 -15.90 17.15
C ILE A 455 -1.97 -16.69 18.41
N SER A 456 -2.07 -18.03 18.40
CA SER A 456 -1.62 -18.92 19.49
C SER A 456 -0.19 -19.46 19.33
#